data_AF-A0A955TG73-F1
#
_entry.id   AF-A0A955TG73-F1
#
_cell.length_a   1.000
_cell.length_b   1.000
_cell.length_c   1.000
_cell.angle_alpha   90.00
_cell.angle_beta   90.00
_cell.angle_gamma   90.00
#
_symmetry.space_group_name_H-M   'P 1'
#
loop_
_entity.id
_entity.type
_entity.pdbx_description
1 polymer ?
#
loop_
_entity_poly.entity_id
_entity_poly.type
_entity_poly.pdbx_seq_one_letter_code
_entity_poly.pdbx_strand_id
1 'polypeptide(L)'
;GAVSISALPPTNGFVSEWLVFQGLFLSLEIPSLFLKLMLPIAAALLALTGALALACFVKAFGISFLALPRTSHARKALEVPVPMRVGMGLLAGLCLVLG
;
A
#
# COMPACT_ATOMS: atom_id res chain seq x y z
N GLY A 1 -4.64 6.17 -2.16
CA GLY A 1 -5.04 5.09 -1.23
C GLY A 1 -4.32 3.80 -1.54
N ALA A 2 -4.84 3.00 -2.48
CA ALA A 2 -4.30 1.68 -2.85
C ALA A 2 -2.77 1.67 -3.12
N VAL A 3 -2.28 2.65 -3.87
CA VAL A 3 -0.85 2.82 -4.18
C VAL A 3 -0.01 3.02 -2.90
N SER A 4 -0.54 3.81 -1.95
CA SER A 4 0.09 4.06 -0.64
C SER A 4 0.17 2.79 0.21
N ILE A 5 -0.94 2.06 0.31
CA ILE A 5 -0.99 0.84 1.15
C ILE A 5 -0.14 -0.28 0.55
N SER A 6 -0.02 -0.33 -0.78
CA SER A 6 0.83 -1.31 -1.48
C SER A 6 2.30 -0.89 -1.53
N ALA A 7 2.70 0.11 -0.73
CA ALA A 7 4.07 0.61 -0.62
C ALA A 7 4.75 0.90 -1.97
N LEU A 8 4.03 1.50 -2.91
CA LEU A 8 4.60 1.87 -4.20
C LEU A 8 5.30 3.24 -4.12
N PRO A 9 6.49 3.42 -4.71
CA PRO A 9 7.08 4.74 -4.89
C PRO A 9 6.12 5.63 -5.73
N PRO A 10 5.94 6.93 -5.43
CA PRO A 10 6.58 7.80 -4.43
C PRO A 10 5.68 8.08 -3.20
N THR A 11 5.07 7.06 -2.59
CA THR A 11 4.09 7.27 -1.51
C THR A 11 4.67 7.02 -0.12
N ASN A 12 4.04 7.59 0.91
CA ASN A 12 4.45 7.43 2.31
C ASN A 12 4.53 5.98 2.80
N GLY A 13 3.75 5.07 2.21
CA GLY A 13 3.80 3.65 2.57
C GLY A 13 5.12 3.00 2.13
N PHE A 14 5.67 3.41 0.98
CA PHE A 14 6.98 2.96 0.54
C PHE A 14 8.07 3.43 1.50
N VAL A 15 8.07 4.70 1.89
CA VAL A 15 9.06 5.25 2.84
C VAL A 15 9.01 4.51 4.18
N SER A 16 7.81 4.28 4.71
CA SER A 16 7.62 3.56 5.97
C SER A 16 8.18 2.13 5.89
N GLU A 17 7.79 1.36 4.86
CA GLU A 17 8.23 -0.02 4.71
C GLU A 17 9.75 -0.11 4.43
N TRP A 18 10.28 0.85 3.66
CA TRP A 18 11.71 0.98 3.43
C TRP A 18 12.50 1.21 4.72
N LEU A 19 12.03 2.08 5.61
CA LEU A 19 12.66 2.30 6.92
C LEU A 19 12.64 1.04 7.79
N VAL A 20 11.57 0.24 7.72
CA VAL A 20 11.51 -1.07 8.40
C VAL A 20 12.55 -2.02 7.82
N PHE A 21 12.68 -2.11 6.50
CA PHE A 21 13.73 -2.91 5.87
C PHE A 21 15.13 -2.45 6.29
N GLN A 22 15.40 -1.15 6.32
CA GLN A 22 16.67 -0.61 6.79
C GLN A 22 16.96 -1.01 8.25
N GLY A 23 15.98 -0.89 9.14
CA GLY A 23 16.11 -1.33 10.53
C GLY A 23 16.41 -2.82 10.66
N LEU A 24 15.75 -3.66 9.84
CA LEU A 24 16.02 -5.09 9.79
C LEU A 24 17.44 -5.39 9.29
N PHE A 25 17.90 -4.73 8.22
CA PHE A 25 19.23 -4.98 7.66
C PHE A 25 20.36 -4.50 8.59
N LEU A 26 20.22 -3.34 9.23
CA LEU A 26 21.19 -2.83 10.21
C LEU A 26 21.32 -3.75 11.44
N SER A 27 20.24 -4.45 11.80
CA SER A 27 20.21 -5.34 12.96
C SER A 27 20.91 -6.69 12.73
N LEU A 28 21.41 -6.97 11.51
CA LEU A 28 22.13 -8.21 11.17
C LEU A 28 23.55 -8.29 11.77
N GLU A 29 24.10 -7.17 12.23
CA GLU A 29 25.44 -7.10 12.83
C GLU A 29 25.49 -7.68 14.26
N ILE A 30 24.34 -7.96 14.87
CA ILE A 30 24.24 -8.50 16.24
C ILE A 30 24.76 -9.96 16.27
N PRO A 31 25.63 -10.34 17.23
CA PRO A 31 26.29 -11.64 17.25
C PRO A 31 25.39 -12.86 17.59
N SER A 32 24.07 -12.72 17.63
CA SER A 32 23.17 -13.83 17.95
C SER A 32 22.71 -14.60 16.69
N LEU A 33 22.90 -15.93 16.71
CA LEU A 33 22.50 -16.81 15.61
C LEU A 33 20.98 -16.80 15.35
N PHE A 34 20.19 -16.68 16.42
CA PHE A 34 18.73 -16.62 16.33
C PHE A 34 18.24 -15.40 15.52
N LEU A 35 18.75 -14.21 15.81
CA LEU A 35 18.38 -12.99 15.06
C LEU A 35 18.80 -13.07 13.59
N LYS A 36 19.97 -13.65 13.30
CA LYS A 36 20.46 -13.83 11.92
C LYS A 36 19.54 -14.71 11.06
N LEU A 37 18.83 -15.66 11.67
CA LEU A 37 17.84 -16.50 10.98
C LEU A 37 16.46 -15.82 10.92
N MET A 38 16.03 -15.16 11.99
CA MET A 38 14.69 -14.57 12.07
C MET A 38 14.52 -13.29 11.23
N LEU A 39 15.55 -12.43 11.13
CA LEU A 39 15.47 -11.16 10.39
C LEU A 39 15.17 -11.35 8.89
N PRO A 40 15.88 -12.23 8.16
CA PRO A 40 15.55 -12.48 6.75
C PRO A 40 14.15 -13.05 6.56
N ILE A 41 13.68 -13.89 7.50
CA ILE A 41 12.31 -14.42 7.46
C ILE A 41 11.29 -13.29 7.66
N ALA A 42 11.53 -12.40 8.63
CA ALA A 42 10.68 -11.22 8.85
C ALA A 42 10.64 -10.31 7.61
N ALA A 43 11.81 -10.05 6.99
CA ALA A 43 11.89 -9.27 5.75
C ALA A 43 11.13 -9.93 4.59
N ALA A 44 11.25 -11.26 4.43
CA ALA A 44 10.53 -12.00 3.41
C ALA A 44 9.01 -11.98 3.63
N LEU A 45 8.56 -12.13 4.88
CA LEU A 45 7.14 -12.01 5.23
C LEU A 45 6.61 -10.60 4.97
N LEU A 46 7.38 -9.57 5.31
CA LEU A 46 7.02 -8.18 5.03
C LEU A 46 6.83 -7.95 3.52
N ALA A 47 7.83 -8.35 2.72
CA ALA A 47 7.76 -8.27 1.26
C ALA A 47 6.56 -9.04 0.68
N LEU A 48 6.27 -10.23 1.23
CA LEU A 48 5.11 -11.02 0.83
C LEU A 48 3.80 -10.29 1.12
N THR A 49 3.66 -9.65 2.28
CA THR A 49 2.45 -8.88 2.61
C THR A 49 2.24 -7.70 1.67
N GLY A 50 3.31 -6.99 1.29
CA GLY A 50 3.25 -5.92 0.29
C GLY A 50 2.80 -6.42 -1.08
N ALA A 51 3.36 -7.55 -1.55
CA ALA A 51 2.97 -8.17 -2.81
C ALA A 51 1.49 -8.64 -2.82
N LEU A 52 1.03 -9.23 -1.72
CA LEU A 52 -0.38 -9.63 -1.56
C LEU A 52 -1.31 -8.42 -1.53
N ALA A 53 -0.94 -7.34 -0.84
CA ALA A 53 -1.69 -6.09 -0.83
C ALA A 53 -1.83 -5.54 -2.26
N LEU A 54 -0.72 -5.47 -3.01
CA LEU A 54 -0.73 -5.02 -4.40
C LEU A 54 -1.70 -5.86 -5.26
N ALA A 55 -1.59 -7.19 -5.21
CA ALA A 55 -2.45 -8.08 -5.98
C ALA A 55 -3.94 -7.91 -5.62
N CYS A 56 -4.25 -7.81 -4.33
CA CYS A 56 -5.61 -7.60 -3.83
C CYS A 56 -6.17 -6.26 -4.31
N PHE A 57 -5.40 -5.17 -4.22
CA PHE A 57 -5.87 -3.84 -4.61
C PHE A 57 -5.97 -3.66 -6.13
N VAL A 58 -5.06 -4.25 -6.92
CA VAL A 58 -5.20 -4.27 -8.38
C VAL A 58 -6.49 -4.98 -8.79
N LYS A 59 -6.78 -6.13 -8.17
CA LYS A 59 -8.02 -6.86 -8.41
C LYS A 59 -9.25 -6.05 -7.98
N ALA A 60 -9.24 -5.46 -6.78
CA ALA A 60 -10.35 -4.66 -6.29
C ALA A 60 -10.62 -3.45 -7.20
N PHE A 61 -9.58 -2.73 -7.59
CA PHE A 61 -9.69 -1.59 -8.51
C PHE A 61 -10.21 -2.02 -9.88
N GLY A 62 -9.69 -3.11 -10.44
CA GLY A 62 -10.14 -3.68 -11.71
C GLY A 62 -11.61 -4.06 -11.71
N ILE A 63 -12.09 -4.71 -10.64
CA ILE A 63 -13.49 -5.14 -10.52
C ILE A 63 -14.43 -3.95 -10.29
N SER A 64 -14.00 -2.95 -9.51
CA SER A 64 -14.87 -1.82 -9.16
C SER A 64 -14.95 -0.74 -10.25
N PHE A 65 -13.85 -0.43 -10.93
CA PHE A 65 -13.76 0.73 -11.83
C PHE A 65 -13.56 0.38 -13.31
N LEU A 66 -12.97 -0.77 -13.64
CA LEU A 66 -12.71 -1.18 -15.03
C LEU A 66 -13.70 -2.22 -15.57
N ALA A 67 -14.51 -2.83 -14.71
CA ALA A 67 -15.49 -3.82 -15.13
C ALA A 67 -16.77 -3.18 -15.71
N LEU A 68 -17.50 -3.92 -16.54
CA LEU A 68 -18.82 -3.51 -17.00
C LEU A 68 -19.82 -3.43 -15.83
N PRO A 69 -20.75 -2.44 -15.84
CA PRO A 69 -21.75 -2.30 -14.80
C PRO A 69 -22.68 -3.52 -14.80
N ARG A 70 -22.72 -4.24 -13.67
CA ARG A 70 -23.53 -5.44 -13.50
C ARG A 70 -24.95 -5.17 -12.99
N THR A 71 -25.23 -3.94 -12.56
CA THR A 71 -26.52 -3.52 -12.00
C THR A 71 -26.95 -2.17 -12.55
N SER A 72 -28.27 -1.92 -12.54
CA SER A 72 -28.85 -0.62 -12.93
C SER A 72 -28.33 0.54 -12.07
N HIS A 73 -28.14 0.30 -10.77
CA HIS A 73 -27.57 1.28 -9.84
C HIS A 73 -26.13 1.66 -10.21
N ALA A 74 -25.27 0.69 -10.52
CA ALA A 74 -23.89 0.96 -10.94
C ALA A 74 -23.84 1.74 -12.25
N ARG A 75 -24.77 1.47 -13.19
CA ARG A 75 -24.85 2.18 -14.48
C ARG A 75 -25.27 3.65 -14.33
N LYS A 76 -26.03 3.98 -13.30
CA LYS A 76 -26.54 5.33 -13.02
C LYS A 76 -25.75 6.06 -11.92
N ALA A 77 -24.65 5.47 -11.43
CA ALA A 77 -23.84 6.07 -10.39
C ALA A 77 -23.27 7.41 -10.88
N LEU A 78 -23.31 8.41 -10.00
CA LEU A 78 -22.77 9.75 -10.23
C LEU A 78 -21.64 10.03 -9.25
N GLU A 79 -20.80 11.00 -9.61
CA GLU A 79 -19.65 11.41 -8.80
C GLU A 79 -20.09 12.07 -7.48
N VAL A 80 -19.27 11.92 -6.44
CA VAL A 80 -19.55 12.50 -5.12
C VAL A 80 -19.39 14.04 -5.11
N PRO A 81 -20.09 14.74 -4.20
CA PRO A 81 -20.05 16.21 -4.15
C PRO A 81 -18.63 16.74 -3.87
N VAL A 82 -18.38 17.99 -4.29
CA VAL A 82 -17.06 18.63 -4.25
C VAL A 82 -16.38 18.58 -2.87
N PRO A 83 -17.06 18.85 -1.73
CA PRO A 83 -16.41 18.82 -0.42
C PRO A 83 -15.79 17.46 -0.08
N MET A 84 -16.44 16.36 -0.47
CA MET A 84 -15.92 15.01 -0.26
C MET A 84 -14.68 14.75 -1.12
N ARG A 85 -14.67 15.22 -2.37
CA ARG A 85 -13.51 15.11 -3.27
C ARG A 85 -12.32 15.92 -2.76
N VAL A 86 -12.55 17.11 -2.23
CA VAL A 86 -11.48 17.93 -1.63
C VAL A 86 -10.86 17.22 -0.43
N GLY A 87 -11.68 16.63 0.46
CA GLY A 87 -11.17 15.85 1.59
C GLY A 87 -10.32 14.66 1.15
N MET A 88 -10.81 13.87 0.19
CA MET A 88 -10.06 12.75 -0.40
C MET A 88 -8.77 13.21 -1.09
N GLY A 89 -8.82 14.33 -1.81
CA GLY A 89 -7.68 14.91 -2.52
C GLY A 89 -6.60 15.42 -1.56
N LEU A 90 -7.00 16.05 -0.45
CA LEU A 90 -6.07 16.48 0.60
C LEU A 90 -5.32 15.29 1.20
N LEU A 91 -6.04 14.24 1.59
CA LEU A 91 -5.45 13.01 2.13
C LEU A 91 -4.53 12.33 1.11
N ALA A 92 -4.94 12.27 -0.16
CA ALA A 92 -4.10 11.73 -1.22
C ALA A 92 -2.82 12.57 -1.45
N GLY A 93 -2.93 13.90 -1.37
CA GLY A 93 -1.80 14.80 -1.42
C GLY A 93 -0.83 14.58 -0.26
N LEU A 94 -1.33 14.44 0.96
CA LEU A 94 -0.49 14.11 2.13
C LEU A 94 0.24 12.78 1.97
N CYS A 95 -0.40 11.77 1.39
CA CYS A 95 0.26 10.49 1.08
C CYS A 95 1.46 10.64 0.13
N LEU A 96 1.42 11.62 -0.78
CA LEU A 96 2.51 11.90 -1.72
C LEU A 96 3.57 12.81 -1.12
N VAL A 97 3.19 13.83 -0.35
CA VAL A 97 4.13 14.77 0.28
C VAL A 97 4.98 14.10 1.35
N LEU A 98 4.42 13.11 2.05
CA LEU A 98 5.13 12.33 3.08
C LEU A 98 5.89 11.11 2.51
N GLY A 99 5.75 10.84 1.21
CA GLY A 99 6.48 9.80 0.49
C GLY A 99 7.74 10.35 -0.16
#